data_AF-Q8NFG4-F1
#
_entry.id   AF-Q8NFG4-F1
#
_cell.length_a   1.000
_cell.length_b   1.000
_cell.length_c   1.000
_cell.angle_alpha   90.00
_cell.angle_beta   90.00
_cell.angle_gamma   90.00
#
_symmetry.space_group_name_H-M   'P 1'
#
loop_
_entity.id
_entity.type
_entity.pdbx_description
1 polymer ?
#
loop_
_entity_poly.entity_id
_entity_poly.type
_entity_poly.pdbx_seq_one_letter_code
_entity_poly.pdbx_strand_id
1 'polypeptide(L)'
;MNAIVALCHFCELHGPRTLFCTEVLHAPLPQGDGNEDSPGQGEQAEEEEGGIQMNSRMRAHSPAEGASVESSSPGPKKSDMCEGCRSLAAGHPGYISHDKETSIKYVSHQHPSHPQLFSIVRQACVRSLSCEVCPGREGPIFFGDEQHGFVFSHTFFIKDSLARGFQRWYSIITIMMDRIYLINSWPFLLGKVRGIIDELQGKALKVFEAEQFGCPQRAQRMNTAFTPFLHQRNGNAARSLTSLTSDDNLWACLHTSFAWLLKACGSRLTEKLLEGAPTEDTLVQMEKLADLEEESESWDNSEAEEEEKAPVLPESTEGRELTQGPAESSSLSGCGSWQPRKLPVFKSLRHMRQVLGAPSFRMLAWHVLMGNQVIWKSRDVDLVQSAFEVLRTMLPVGCVRIIPYSSQYEEAYRCNFLGLSPHVQIPPHVLSSEFAVIVEVHAAARSTLHPVGCEDDQSLSKYEFVVTSGSPVAADRVGPTILNKIEAALTNQNLSVDVVDQCLVCLKEEWMNKVKVLFKFTKVDSRPKEDTQKLLSILGASEEDNVKLLKFWMTGLSKTYKSHLMSTVRSPTASESRN
;
A
#
# COMPACT_ATOMS: atom_id res chain seq x y z
N MET A 1 7.70 12.56 5.82
CA MET A 1 7.82 13.62 4.78
C MET A 1 9.26 13.69 4.28
N ASN A 2 9.48 13.61 2.97
CA ASN A 2 10.80 13.79 2.34
C ASN A 2 10.79 15.10 1.56
N ALA A 3 11.41 16.13 2.12
CA ALA A 3 11.47 17.45 1.49
C ALA A 3 12.82 18.13 1.74
N ILE A 4 13.18 19.03 0.85
CA ILE A 4 14.39 19.83 0.95
C ILE A 4 13.99 21.30 0.88
N VAL A 5 14.49 22.10 1.81
CA VAL A 5 14.35 23.57 1.77
C VAL A 5 15.69 24.17 1.43
N ALA A 6 15.75 25.07 0.45
CA ALA A 6 16.99 25.70 0.05
C ALA A 6 16.83 27.20 -0.21
N LEU A 7 17.88 27.95 0.12
CA LEU A 7 18.08 29.34 -0.27
C LEU A 7 18.98 29.39 -1.50
N CYS A 8 18.50 30.06 -2.53
CA CYS A 8 19.15 30.24 -3.82
C CYS A 8 19.31 31.72 -4.13
N HIS A 9 20.29 32.06 -4.97
CA HIS A 9 20.48 33.43 -5.45
C HIS A 9 20.95 33.45 -6.91
N PHE A 10 20.71 34.58 -7.59
CA PHE A 10 21.28 34.82 -8.90
C PHE A 10 22.61 35.59 -8.78
N CYS A 11 23.71 34.95 -9.18
CA CYS A 11 25.02 35.59 -9.25
C CYS A 11 25.28 36.12 -10.66
N GLU A 12 25.71 37.39 -10.78
CA GLU A 12 26.09 37.98 -12.07
C GLU A 12 27.27 37.24 -12.74
N LEU A 13 28.13 36.56 -11.95
CA LEU A 13 29.29 35.81 -12.46
C LEU A 13 28.99 34.33 -12.74
N HIS A 14 28.17 33.70 -11.89
CA HIS A 14 27.99 32.24 -11.90
C HIS A 14 26.56 31.77 -12.26
N GLY A 15 25.66 32.71 -12.55
CA GLY A 15 24.23 32.46 -12.73
C GLY A 15 23.53 32.02 -11.44
N PRO A 16 22.39 31.32 -11.54
CA PRO A 16 21.67 30.77 -10.39
C PRO A 16 22.58 29.83 -9.58
N ARG A 17 22.58 29.96 -8.26
CA ARG A 17 23.35 29.12 -7.32
C ARG A 17 22.59 28.88 -6.03
N THR A 18 22.72 27.66 -5.50
CA THR A 18 22.25 27.32 -4.15
C THR A 18 23.29 27.80 -3.14
N LEU A 19 22.83 28.56 -2.15
CA LEU A 19 23.65 29.04 -1.04
C LEU A 19 23.57 28.08 0.14
N PHE A 20 22.38 27.61 0.48
CA PHE A 20 22.16 26.82 1.68
C PHE A 20 20.97 25.90 1.48
N CYS A 21 21.08 24.63 1.83
CA CYS A 21 19.99 23.68 1.77
C CYS A 21 19.93 22.86 3.06
N THR A 22 18.70 22.53 3.47
CA THR A 22 18.40 21.70 4.64
C THR A 22 17.63 20.48 4.17
N GLU A 23 18.16 19.30 4.47
CA GLU A 23 17.56 18.01 4.13
C GLU A 23 17.15 17.23 5.38
N VAL A 24 16.20 16.33 5.21
CA VAL A 24 15.66 15.46 6.27
C VAL A 24 16.29 14.07 6.12
N LEU A 25 16.93 13.58 7.16
CA LEU A 25 17.44 12.21 7.24
C LEU A 25 16.62 11.44 8.28
N HIS A 26 15.89 10.43 7.82
CA HIS A 26 15.22 9.48 8.71
C HIS A 26 16.26 8.47 9.19
N ALA A 27 16.28 8.14 10.47
CA ALA A 27 16.99 6.96 10.93
C ALA A 27 16.45 5.75 10.15
N PRO A 28 17.30 4.81 9.69
CA PRO A 28 16.81 3.53 9.21
C PRO A 28 15.88 2.96 10.29
N LEU A 29 14.66 2.59 9.90
CA LEU A 29 13.80 1.78 10.78
C LEU A 29 14.67 0.62 11.28
N PRO A 30 14.69 0.33 12.60
CA PRO A 30 15.45 -0.81 13.09
C PRO A 30 14.95 -2.05 12.35
N GLN A 31 15.74 -2.54 11.40
CA GLN A 31 15.61 -3.91 10.95
C GLN A 31 15.84 -4.74 12.20
N GLY A 32 14.80 -5.46 12.61
CA GLY A 32 14.82 -6.30 13.80
C GLY A 32 15.84 -7.41 13.60
N ASP A 33 17.10 -7.14 13.89
CA ASP A 33 18.13 -8.15 14.01
C ASP A 33 18.24 -8.50 15.48
N GLY A 34 17.78 -9.71 15.79
CA GLY A 34 18.07 -10.38 17.04
C GLY A 34 19.56 -10.69 17.19
N ASN A 35 19.94 -11.02 18.43
CA ASN A 35 21.28 -11.42 18.88
C ASN A 35 22.30 -10.27 18.78
N GLU A 36 22.91 -9.76 19.85
CA GLU A 36 23.53 -10.47 20.97
C GLU A 36 23.87 -9.50 22.13
N ASP A 37 23.87 -10.06 23.34
CA ASP A 37 24.32 -9.47 24.61
C ASP A 37 25.70 -8.81 24.55
N SER A 38 25.85 -7.62 25.14
CA SER A 38 26.75 -7.37 26.29
C SER A 38 27.04 -5.88 26.55
N PRO A 39 27.38 -5.49 27.80
CA PRO A 39 26.89 -4.24 28.37
C PRO A 39 27.97 -3.18 28.65
N GLY A 40 27.51 -1.93 28.78
CA GLY A 40 28.14 -0.96 29.69
C GLY A 40 28.51 0.39 29.06
N GLN A 41 27.71 1.41 29.33
CA GLN A 41 28.08 2.59 30.12
C GLN A 41 26.92 3.58 30.12
N GLY A 42 26.40 3.86 31.31
CA GLY A 42 25.38 4.89 31.52
C GLY A 42 26.02 6.27 31.49
N GLU A 43 25.39 7.19 30.76
CA GLU A 43 25.54 8.63 30.96
C GLU A 43 24.21 9.17 31.48
N GLN A 44 24.32 9.96 32.54
CA GLN A 44 23.26 10.41 33.41
C GLN A 44 22.25 11.31 32.71
N ALA A 45 20.98 11.11 33.08
CA ALA A 45 19.87 11.96 32.72
C ALA A 45 20.00 13.32 33.41
N GLU A 46 20.23 14.37 32.62
CA GLU A 46 19.95 15.75 33.04
C GLU A 46 18.66 16.20 32.35
N GLU A 47 17.65 16.45 33.20
CA GLU A 47 16.37 17.02 32.86
C GLU A 47 16.56 18.50 32.48
N GLU A 48 16.60 18.82 31.17
CA GLU A 48 16.43 20.20 30.71
C GLU A 48 15.39 20.29 29.58
N GLU A 49 14.43 21.18 29.80
CA GLU A 49 13.32 21.55 28.91
C GLU A 49 13.78 21.87 27.48
N GLY A 50 13.16 21.20 26.50
CA GLY A 50 12.79 21.79 25.20
C GLY A 50 13.89 22.34 24.27
N GLY A 51 15.17 22.06 24.50
CA GLY A 51 16.29 22.57 23.67
C GLY A 51 16.71 21.64 22.53
N ILE A 52 16.76 22.16 21.30
CA ILE A 52 17.38 21.49 20.14
C ILE A 52 18.90 21.49 20.34
N GLN A 53 19.49 20.34 20.64
CA GLN A 53 20.92 20.19 20.93
C GLN A 53 21.73 20.09 19.62
N MET A 54 22.75 20.94 19.45
CA MET A 54 23.62 20.99 18.26
C MET A 54 24.96 20.27 18.53
N ASN A 55 25.20 19.11 17.91
CA ASN A 55 26.48 18.40 17.98
C ASN A 55 27.17 18.33 16.61
N SER A 56 28.43 18.75 16.55
CA SER A 56 29.28 18.76 15.36
C SER A 56 30.31 17.64 15.41
N ARG A 57 29.93 16.39 15.09
CA ARG A 57 30.88 15.27 14.90
C ARG A 57 30.28 14.21 13.98
N MET A 58 30.54 14.31 12.68
CA MET A 58 30.56 13.16 11.76
C MET A 58 31.72 13.37 10.77
N ARG A 59 32.69 12.46 10.84
CA ARG A 59 33.82 12.36 9.91
C ARG A 59 33.30 11.65 8.66
N ALA A 60 33.45 12.28 7.49
CA ALA A 60 33.00 11.72 6.23
C ALA A 60 33.73 10.39 5.93
N HIS A 61 33.01 9.27 5.94
CA HIS A 61 33.46 8.03 5.35
C HIS A 61 33.40 8.18 3.82
N SER A 62 34.55 8.07 3.17
CA SER A 62 34.69 8.01 1.72
C SER A 62 34.70 6.54 1.31
N PRO A 63 33.69 6.02 0.56
CA PRO A 63 33.77 4.71 -0.05
C PRO A 63 34.34 4.82 -1.46
N ALA A 64 35.40 4.04 -1.68
CA ALA A 64 35.80 3.37 -2.91
C ALA A 64 36.05 4.20 -4.19
N GLU A 65 37.33 4.25 -4.53
CA GLU A 65 37.90 4.32 -5.86
C GLU A 65 37.29 3.24 -6.79
N GLY A 66 36.87 3.63 -7.99
CA GLY A 66 36.53 2.68 -9.05
C GLY A 66 35.53 3.23 -10.07
N ALA A 67 35.91 3.12 -11.34
CA ALA A 67 35.15 3.41 -12.56
C ALA A 67 35.26 4.84 -13.12
N SER A 68 36.37 5.02 -13.84
CA SER A 68 36.44 5.72 -15.12
C SER A 68 35.19 5.46 -15.99
N VAL A 69 34.56 6.51 -16.54
CA VAL A 69 34.28 6.72 -17.98
C VAL A 69 33.79 8.16 -18.15
N GLU A 70 34.39 8.81 -19.14
CA GLU A 70 34.23 10.20 -19.53
C GLU A 70 32.80 10.52 -19.99
N SER A 71 32.23 11.60 -19.45
CA SER A 71 31.10 12.33 -20.04
C SER A 71 31.27 13.79 -19.65
N SER A 72 32.07 14.48 -20.46
CA SER A 72 32.49 15.86 -20.29
C SER A 72 31.33 16.83 -20.40
N SER A 73 30.77 17.20 -19.24
CA SER A 73 30.24 18.54 -18.99
C SER A 73 30.84 19.02 -17.68
N PRO A 74 31.65 20.09 -17.66
CA PRO A 74 32.44 20.42 -16.49
C PRO A 74 31.54 20.92 -15.37
N GLY A 75 31.29 20.06 -14.39
CA GLY A 75 30.86 20.49 -13.06
C GLY A 75 31.86 21.54 -12.53
N PRO A 76 31.39 22.63 -11.91
CA PRO A 76 32.26 23.70 -11.48
C PRO A 76 33.22 23.19 -10.41
N LYS A 77 34.52 23.25 -10.70
CA LYS A 77 35.60 22.99 -9.76
C LYS A 77 35.38 23.86 -8.52
N LYS A 78 35.45 23.28 -7.31
CA LYS A 78 35.21 23.95 -6.01
C LYS A 78 36.08 25.22 -5.76
N SER A 79 37.08 25.47 -6.61
CA SER A 79 38.02 26.59 -6.49
C SER A 79 37.53 27.93 -7.03
N ASP A 80 36.51 28.00 -7.91
CA ASP A 80 36.07 29.26 -8.55
C ASP A 80 34.68 29.74 -8.09
N MET A 81 34.44 29.77 -6.77
CA MET A 81 33.26 30.43 -6.21
C MET A 81 33.64 31.83 -5.70
N CYS A 82 32.92 32.85 -6.16
CA CYS A 82 33.03 34.22 -5.61
C CYS A 82 32.49 34.25 -4.18
N GLU A 83 32.86 35.29 -3.43
CA GLU A 83 32.44 35.48 -2.04
C GLU A 83 30.91 35.41 -1.88
N GLY A 84 30.16 36.03 -2.80
CA GLY A 84 28.70 36.02 -2.82
C GLY A 84 28.05 34.66 -3.03
N CYS A 85 28.77 33.69 -3.60
CA CYS A 85 28.28 32.33 -3.82
C CYS A 85 28.69 31.37 -2.69
N ARG A 86 29.40 31.82 -1.66
CA ARG A 86 29.80 31.02 -0.50
C ARG A 86 28.89 31.36 0.68
N SER A 87 28.29 30.33 1.29
CA SER A 87 27.53 30.49 2.53
C SER A 87 28.41 30.22 3.75
N LEU A 88 28.95 29.01 3.83
CA LEU A 88 29.79 28.56 4.94
C LEU A 88 31.28 28.67 4.60
N ALA A 89 32.10 28.88 5.61
CA ALA A 89 33.56 28.89 5.48
C ALA A 89 34.06 27.53 4.93
N ALA A 90 35.20 27.55 4.23
CA ALA A 90 35.80 26.33 3.70
C ALA A 90 36.13 25.37 4.85
N GLY A 91 35.54 24.17 4.83
CA GLY A 91 35.72 23.16 5.87
C GLY A 91 34.69 23.19 7.01
N HIS A 92 33.72 24.10 7.00
CA HIS A 92 32.63 24.09 7.98
C HIS A 92 31.79 22.80 7.83
N PRO A 93 31.51 22.06 8.92
CA PRO A 93 30.82 20.76 8.85
C PRO A 93 29.33 20.86 8.48
N GLY A 94 28.78 22.07 8.51
CA GLY A 94 27.34 22.32 8.36
C GLY A 94 26.65 22.43 9.71
N TYR A 95 25.32 22.42 9.70
CA TYR A 95 24.50 22.43 10.91
C TYR A 95 23.66 21.17 10.97
N ILE A 96 23.45 20.63 12.17
CA ILE A 96 22.66 19.43 12.40
C ILE A 96 21.76 19.67 13.61
N SER A 97 20.46 19.44 13.43
CA SER A 97 19.47 19.41 14.50
C SER A 97 18.86 18.01 14.58
N HIS A 98 18.65 17.50 15.78
CA HIS A 98 18.06 16.18 16.01
C HIS A 98 16.71 16.32 16.72
N ASP A 99 15.68 15.76 16.12
CA ASP A 99 14.37 15.62 16.73
C ASP A 99 14.26 14.29 17.47
N LYS A 100 14.33 14.33 18.81
CA LYS A 100 14.31 13.14 19.66
C LYS A 100 12.98 12.38 19.59
N GLU A 101 11.87 13.08 19.31
CA GLU A 101 10.52 12.49 19.27
C GLU A 101 10.34 11.58 18.05
N THR A 102 10.83 12.03 16.89
CA THR A 102 10.65 11.33 15.61
C THR A 102 11.90 10.60 15.15
N SER A 103 13.02 10.72 15.88
CA SER A 103 14.34 10.24 15.48
C SER A 103 14.80 10.77 14.10
N ILE A 104 14.32 11.96 13.73
CA ILE A 104 14.65 12.62 12.47
C ILE A 104 15.81 13.59 12.68
N LYS A 105 16.77 13.60 11.75
CA LYS A 105 17.87 14.56 11.72
C LYS A 105 17.67 15.56 10.58
N TYR A 106 17.84 16.84 10.88
CA TYR A 106 17.84 17.92 9.89
C TYR A 106 19.27 18.37 9.67
N VAL A 107 19.77 18.24 8.44
CA VAL A 107 21.16 18.56 8.10
C VAL A 107 21.18 19.71 7.12
N SER A 108 21.94 20.75 7.41
CA SER A 108 22.12 21.89 6.52
C SER A 108 23.56 22.09 6.08
N HIS A 109 23.72 22.32 4.78
CA HIS A 109 24.98 22.50 4.07
C HIS A 109 24.74 23.33 2.80
N GLN A 110 25.76 23.58 1.99
CA GLN A 110 25.58 24.35 0.75
C GLN A 110 24.92 23.53 -0.39
N HIS A 111 25.27 22.25 -0.50
CA HIS A 111 24.80 21.33 -1.54
C HIS A 111 24.52 19.93 -0.97
N PRO A 112 23.42 19.25 -1.37
CA PRO A 112 23.11 17.90 -0.91
C PRO A 112 24.27 16.93 -1.10
N SER A 113 24.45 16.03 -0.13
CA SER A 113 25.51 15.01 -0.22
C SER A 113 25.18 13.95 -1.27
N HIS A 114 23.88 13.62 -1.42
CA HIS A 114 23.42 12.61 -2.37
C HIS A 114 23.38 13.17 -3.82
N PRO A 115 24.02 12.52 -4.81
CA PRO A 115 24.12 13.04 -6.19
C PRO A 115 22.79 13.33 -6.87
N GLN A 116 21.78 12.46 -6.67
CA GLN A 116 20.45 12.68 -7.26
C GLN A 116 19.73 13.89 -6.64
N LEU A 117 19.87 14.09 -5.32
CA LEU A 117 19.30 15.25 -4.64
C LEU A 117 20.01 16.53 -5.05
N PHE A 118 21.32 16.47 -5.26
CA PHE A 118 22.09 17.57 -5.83
C PHE A 118 21.54 17.99 -7.19
N SER A 119 21.29 17.04 -8.09
CA SER A 119 20.73 17.32 -9.42
C SER A 119 19.34 17.98 -9.33
N ILE A 120 18.46 17.44 -8.50
CA ILE A 120 17.10 17.96 -8.26
C ILE A 120 17.15 19.40 -7.73
N VAL A 121 17.92 19.66 -6.66
CA VAL A 121 18.07 21.00 -6.07
C VAL A 121 18.70 21.97 -7.05
N ARG A 122 19.68 21.50 -7.84
CA ARG A 122 20.34 22.33 -8.85
C ARG A 122 19.36 22.79 -9.93
N GLN A 123 18.54 21.88 -10.44
CA GLN A 123 17.54 22.19 -11.47
C GLN A 123 16.43 23.10 -10.93
N ALA A 124 15.93 22.82 -9.72
CA ALA A 124 14.96 23.68 -9.04
C ALA A 124 15.51 25.11 -8.87
N CYS A 125 16.77 25.25 -8.43
CA CYS A 125 17.44 26.54 -8.31
C CYS A 125 17.51 27.31 -9.64
N VAL A 126 17.87 26.64 -10.74
CA VAL A 126 17.96 27.26 -12.08
C VAL A 126 16.58 27.71 -12.54
N ARG A 127 15.56 26.85 -12.42
CA ARG A 127 14.19 27.17 -12.82
C ARG A 127 13.62 28.34 -12.02
N SER A 128 13.77 28.33 -10.69
CA SER A 128 13.29 29.38 -9.79
C SER A 128 13.82 30.77 -10.08
N LEU A 129 15.03 30.89 -10.63
CA LEU A 129 15.71 32.18 -10.80
C LEU A 129 15.91 32.57 -12.27
N SER A 130 15.60 31.70 -13.23
CA SER A 130 15.87 31.98 -14.66
C SER A 130 14.80 31.50 -15.63
N CYS A 131 13.99 30.49 -15.30
CA CYS A 131 13.00 29.93 -16.23
C CYS A 131 11.56 30.26 -15.82
N GLU A 132 11.24 30.12 -14.53
CA GLU A 132 9.90 30.25 -13.97
C GLU A 132 9.70 31.61 -13.28
N VAL A 133 10.45 32.63 -13.72
CA VAL A 133 10.44 33.96 -13.11
C VAL A 133 9.45 34.89 -13.80
N CYS A 134 8.66 35.61 -13.01
CA CYS A 134 7.88 36.76 -13.50
C CYS A 134 8.77 38.02 -13.48
N PRO A 135 9.09 38.65 -14.62
CA PRO A 135 9.98 39.81 -14.66
C PRO A 135 9.50 40.94 -13.75
N GLY A 136 10.39 41.42 -12.87
CA GLY A 136 10.15 42.58 -12.01
C GLY A 136 9.17 42.36 -10.84
N ARG A 137 8.69 41.13 -10.62
CA ARG A 137 7.72 40.82 -9.57
C ARG A 137 8.29 39.79 -8.58
N GLU A 138 8.21 40.12 -7.29
CA GLU A 138 8.46 39.16 -6.20
C GLU A 138 7.22 38.29 -5.95
N GLY A 139 7.44 37.08 -5.44
CA GLY A 139 6.37 36.26 -4.91
C GLY A 139 6.57 34.75 -5.07
N PRO A 140 5.58 33.98 -4.59
CA PRO A 140 5.60 32.53 -4.67
C PRO A 140 5.16 32.03 -6.05
N ILE A 141 5.82 30.98 -6.53
CA ILE A 141 5.49 30.23 -7.73
C ILE A 141 5.53 28.73 -7.41
N PHE A 142 4.75 27.95 -8.16
CA PHE A 142 4.74 26.49 -8.10
C PHE A 142 5.11 25.94 -9.47
N PHE A 143 6.04 24.98 -9.52
CA PHE A 143 6.39 24.25 -10.75
C PHE A 143 6.98 22.89 -10.41
N GLY A 144 7.04 21.97 -11.38
CA GLY A 144 7.72 20.69 -11.22
C GLY A 144 7.09 19.57 -12.04
N ASP A 145 7.63 18.37 -11.89
CA ASP A 145 7.21 17.14 -12.59
C ASP A 145 7.48 15.89 -11.74
N GLU A 146 6.98 14.74 -12.18
CA GLU A 146 7.09 13.47 -11.44
C GLU A 146 8.55 12.94 -11.35
N GLN A 147 9.43 13.34 -12.27
CA GLN A 147 10.81 12.85 -12.32
C GLN A 147 11.74 13.62 -11.38
N HIS A 148 11.58 14.95 -11.31
CA HIS A 148 12.45 15.85 -10.53
C HIS A 148 11.78 16.37 -9.25
N GLY A 149 10.49 16.08 -9.07
CA GLY A 149 9.69 16.56 -7.96
C GLY A 149 9.07 17.93 -8.22
N PHE A 150 8.24 18.35 -7.26
CA PHE A 150 7.50 19.60 -7.27
C PHE A 150 8.15 20.63 -6.34
N VAL A 151 8.14 21.89 -6.77
CA VAL A 151 8.88 22.99 -6.14
C VAL A 151 7.92 24.12 -5.82
N PHE A 152 7.87 24.48 -4.55
CA PHE A 152 7.40 25.79 -4.09
C PHE A 152 8.61 26.72 -4.10
N SER A 153 8.51 27.87 -4.75
CA SER A 153 9.61 28.81 -4.88
C SER A 153 9.12 30.21 -4.58
N HIS A 154 9.68 30.88 -3.57
CA HIS A 154 9.35 32.27 -3.25
C HIS A 154 10.52 33.16 -3.64
N THR A 155 10.38 33.93 -4.72
CA THR A 155 11.42 34.83 -5.23
C THR A 155 11.26 36.22 -4.61
N PHE A 156 12.39 36.86 -4.27
CA PHE A 156 12.42 38.17 -3.63
C PHE A 156 13.74 38.91 -3.93
N PHE A 157 13.77 40.21 -3.68
CA PHE A 157 14.94 41.04 -3.79
C PHE A 157 15.56 41.36 -2.43
N ILE A 158 16.89 41.41 -2.41
CA ILE A 158 17.65 42.01 -1.31
C ILE A 158 18.36 43.25 -1.83
N LYS A 159 18.26 44.37 -1.11
CA LYS A 159 18.96 45.62 -1.46
C LYS A 159 20.47 45.46 -1.29
N ASP A 160 21.21 45.94 -2.28
CA ASP A 160 22.67 45.92 -2.29
C ASP A 160 23.17 47.12 -3.09
N SER A 161 23.86 48.04 -2.42
CA SER A 161 24.40 49.26 -3.02
C SER A 161 25.34 48.99 -4.21
N LEU A 162 26.11 47.90 -4.16
CA LEU A 162 27.12 47.54 -5.16
C LEU A 162 26.55 46.71 -6.32
N ALA A 163 25.36 46.11 -6.16
CA ALA A 163 24.71 45.35 -7.21
C ALA A 163 24.24 46.23 -8.38
N ARG A 164 24.02 45.62 -9.56
CA ARG A 164 23.31 46.29 -10.65
C ARG A 164 21.86 46.54 -10.23
N GLY A 165 21.36 47.75 -10.43
CA GLY A 165 20.00 48.12 -10.02
C GLY A 165 19.78 48.21 -8.49
N PHE A 166 20.86 48.24 -7.71
CA PHE A 166 20.84 48.34 -6.25
C PHE A 166 20.14 47.18 -5.52
N GLN A 167 20.01 46.02 -6.16
CA GLN A 167 19.35 44.85 -5.59
C GLN A 167 19.80 43.54 -6.24
N ARG A 168 19.57 42.43 -5.55
CA ARG A 168 19.89 41.06 -5.99
C ARG A 168 18.68 40.15 -5.87
N TRP A 169 18.57 39.20 -6.78
CA TRP A 169 17.54 38.17 -6.74
C TRP A 169 17.93 37.01 -5.84
N TYR A 170 17.00 36.64 -4.96
CA TYR A 170 17.04 35.47 -4.10
C TYR A 170 15.75 34.67 -4.24
N SER A 171 15.81 33.40 -3.85
CA SER A 171 14.65 32.53 -3.80
C SER A 171 14.79 31.51 -2.68
N ILE A 172 13.74 31.37 -1.86
CA ILE A 172 13.60 30.23 -0.95
C ILE A 172 12.73 29.19 -1.66
N ILE A 173 13.29 28.00 -1.85
CA ILE A 173 12.62 26.89 -2.52
C ILE A 173 12.35 25.76 -1.53
N THR A 174 11.23 25.07 -1.69
CA THR A 174 10.87 23.83 -0.98
C THR A 174 10.49 22.78 -2.00
N ILE A 175 11.20 21.65 -1.99
CA ILE A 175 11.07 20.58 -2.98
C ILE A 175 10.45 19.35 -2.31
N MET A 176 9.43 18.77 -2.93
CA MET A 176 8.73 17.56 -2.48
C MET A 176 8.40 16.65 -3.68
N MET A 177 8.41 15.33 -3.49
CA MET A 177 7.98 14.41 -4.56
C MET A 177 6.45 14.36 -4.69
N ASP A 178 5.72 14.56 -3.59
CA ASP A 178 4.26 14.55 -3.59
C ASP A 178 3.70 15.94 -3.95
N ARG A 179 3.05 16.00 -5.12
CA ARG A 179 2.36 17.19 -5.64
C ARG A 179 1.25 17.66 -4.71
N ILE A 180 0.40 16.75 -4.27
CA ILE A 180 -0.81 17.07 -3.51
C ILE A 180 -0.41 17.57 -2.12
N TYR A 181 0.56 16.91 -1.50
CA TYR A 181 1.12 17.34 -0.21
C TYR A 181 1.70 18.76 -0.28
N LEU A 182 2.47 19.07 -1.32
CA LEU A 182 3.07 20.40 -1.50
C LEU A 182 2.01 21.49 -1.72
N ILE A 183 1.00 21.22 -2.56
CA ILE A 183 -0.09 22.17 -2.82
C ILE A 183 -0.90 22.41 -1.54
N ASN A 184 -1.25 21.36 -0.79
CA ASN A 184 -1.97 21.51 0.47
C ASN A 184 -1.13 22.22 1.55
N SER A 185 0.19 22.12 1.46
CA SER A 185 1.13 22.86 2.32
C SER A 185 1.31 24.32 1.92
N TRP A 186 0.81 24.75 0.76
CA TRP A 186 1.04 26.08 0.19
C TRP A 186 0.71 27.24 1.13
N PRO A 187 -0.50 27.34 1.76
CA PRO A 187 -0.84 28.48 2.61
C PRO A 187 0.10 28.61 3.81
N PHE A 188 0.51 27.48 4.39
CA PHE A 188 1.48 27.46 5.47
C PHE A 188 2.87 27.90 5.00
N LEU A 189 3.38 27.29 3.93
CA LEU A 189 4.72 27.57 3.41
C LEU A 189 4.82 29.05 3.06
N LEU A 190 3.81 29.58 2.37
CA LEU A 190 3.74 31.00 2.03
C LEU A 190 3.84 31.90 3.27
N GLY A 191 3.03 31.64 4.31
CA GLY A 191 3.05 32.44 5.52
C GLY A 191 4.39 32.42 6.25
N LYS A 192 5.02 31.25 6.38
CA LYS A 192 6.28 31.10 7.13
C LYS A 192 7.51 31.52 6.33
N VAL A 193 7.57 31.19 5.04
CA VAL A 193 8.66 31.63 4.16
C VAL A 193 8.66 33.15 4.02
N ARG A 194 7.48 33.79 3.92
CA ARG A 194 7.39 35.25 3.89
C ARG A 194 7.99 35.90 5.15
N GLY A 195 7.73 35.34 6.34
CA GLY A 195 8.34 35.83 7.58
C GLY A 195 9.88 35.77 7.57
N ILE A 196 10.45 34.68 7.04
CA ILE A 196 11.92 34.56 6.86
C ILE A 196 12.45 35.61 5.88
N ILE A 197 11.72 35.85 4.78
CA ILE A 197 12.08 36.85 3.77
C ILE A 197 12.05 38.26 4.36
N ASP A 198 10.99 38.62 5.07
CA ASP A 198 10.83 39.94 5.68
C ASP A 198 11.97 40.23 6.68
N GLU A 199 12.40 39.23 7.44
CA GLU A 199 13.57 39.35 8.35
C GLU A 199 14.87 39.60 7.57
N LEU A 200 15.13 38.84 6.51
CA LEU A 200 16.31 39.00 5.66
C LEU A 200 16.34 40.37 4.98
N GLN A 201 15.21 40.79 4.40
CA GLN A 201 15.06 42.08 3.76
C GLN A 201 15.23 43.23 4.77
N GLY A 202 14.67 43.11 5.97
CA GLY A 202 14.81 44.09 7.04
C GLY A 202 16.25 44.28 7.51
N LYS A 203 17.01 43.19 7.70
CA LYS A 203 18.44 43.25 8.03
C LYS A 203 19.24 43.91 6.92
N ALA A 204 19.01 43.50 5.67
CA ALA A 204 19.74 44.05 4.54
C ALA A 204 19.41 45.52 4.22
N LEU A 205 18.17 45.94 4.46
CA LEU A 205 17.77 47.33 4.27
C LEU A 205 18.54 48.27 5.21
N LYS A 206 18.76 47.87 6.48
CA LYS A 206 19.56 48.65 7.44
C LYS A 206 21.00 48.87 6.97
N VAL A 207 21.63 47.81 6.47
CA VAL A 207 23.00 47.87 5.91
C VAL A 207 23.02 48.78 4.68
N PHE A 208 22.04 48.62 3.79
CA PHE A 208 21.92 49.45 2.59
C PHE A 208 21.75 50.94 2.90
N GLU A 209 20.88 51.30 3.85
CA GLU A 209 20.64 52.68 4.26
C GLU A 209 21.89 53.31 4.90
N ALA A 210 22.59 52.59 5.78
CA ALA A 210 23.83 53.05 6.38
C ALA A 210 24.91 53.35 5.32
N GLU A 211 25.03 52.50 4.31
CA GLU A 211 25.93 52.70 3.18
C GLU A 211 25.55 53.91 2.32
N GLN A 212 24.26 54.10 2.02
CA GLN A 212 23.80 55.24 1.24
C GLN A 212 23.97 56.57 1.97
N PHE A 213 23.82 56.58 3.30
CA PHE A 213 24.04 57.78 4.11
C PHE A 213 25.52 58.17 4.15
N GLY A 214 26.42 57.20 4.39
CA GLY A 214 27.86 57.45 4.45
C GLY A 214 28.49 57.81 3.09
N CYS A 215 27.97 57.23 2.00
CA CYS A 215 28.49 57.44 0.66
C CYS A 215 27.42 57.12 -0.39
N PRO A 216 26.67 58.12 -0.90
CA PRO A 216 25.59 57.88 -1.85
C PRO A 216 26.15 57.34 -3.17
N GLN A 217 26.23 56.02 -3.29
CA GLN A 217 26.80 55.34 -4.45
C GLN A 217 26.01 55.66 -5.73
N ARG A 218 24.73 56.00 -5.61
CA ARG A 218 23.95 56.52 -6.74
C ARG A 218 24.55 57.79 -7.33
N ALA A 219 24.93 58.74 -6.47
CA ALA A 219 25.58 59.98 -6.89
C ALA A 219 27.00 59.72 -7.42
N GLN A 220 27.76 58.82 -6.79
CA GLN A 220 29.08 58.43 -7.29
C GLN A 220 29.02 57.79 -8.67
N ARG A 221 28.05 56.90 -8.93
CA ARG A 221 27.86 56.27 -10.25
C ARG A 221 27.48 57.27 -11.34
N MET A 222 26.69 58.29 -11.00
CA MET A 222 26.40 59.40 -11.92
C MET A 222 27.67 60.20 -12.25
N ASN A 223 28.58 60.37 -11.30
CA ASN A 223 29.85 61.08 -11.52
C ASN A 223 30.92 60.24 -12.25
N THR A 224 30.97 58.93 -12.05
CA THR A 224 31.97 58.04 -12.70
C THR A 224 31.57 57.59 -14.10
N ALA A 225 30.34 57.88 -14.57
CA ALA A 225 29.87 57.50 -15.90
C ALA A 225 30.72 58.08 -17.05
N PHE A 226 31.53 59.10 -16.77
CA PHE A 226 32.37 59.78 -17.77
C PHE A 226 33.84 59.35 -17.79
N THR A 227 34.25 58.35 -17.00
CA THR A 227 35.63 57.81 -17.06
C THR A 227 35.67 56.46 -17.81
N PRO A 228 36.22 56.40 -19.03
CA PRO A 228 36.14 55.20 -19.89
C PRO A 228 37.04 54.02 -19.46
N PHE A 229 37.96 54.22 -18.52
CA PHE A 229 39.01 53.22 -18.20
C PHE A 229 38.79 52.42 -16.89
N LEU A 230 37.63 52.54 -16.22
CA LEU A 230 37.32 51.76 -15.00
C LEU A 230 36.33 50.62 -15.23
N HIS A 231 36.35 49.99 -16.41
CA HIS A 231 35.60 48.74 -16.67
C HIS A 231 36.23 47.50 -16.03
N GLN A 232 37.37 47.62 -15.34
CA GLN A 232 37.84 46.60 -14.41
C GLN A 232 36.99 46.71 -13.13
N ARG A 233 35.75 46.22 -13.20
CA ARG A 233 34.86 46.07 -12.05
C ARG A 233 35.56 45.07 -11.13
N ASN A 234 36.37 45.56 -10.18
CA ASN A 234 37.00 44.73 -9.15
C ASN A 234 35.96 43.77 -8.60
N GLY A 235 36.33 42.50 -8.42
CA GLY A 235 35.46 41.38 -8.01
C GLY A 235 34.63 41.58 -6.74
N ASN A 236 34.71 42.75 -6.09
CA ASN A 236 33.94 43.19 -4.93
C ASN A 236 32.43 43.36 -5.21
N ALA A 237 31.98 43.26 -6.45
CA ALA A 237 30.56 43.31 -6.77
C ALA A 237 29.80 42.04 -6.35
N ALA A 238 30.43 41.01 -5.81
CA ALA A 238 29.75 39.78 -5.38
C ALA A 238 29.85 39.59 -3.86
N ARG A 239 29.16 40.44 -3.09
CA ARG A 239 29.13 40.37 -1.62
C ARG A 239 28.35 39.15 -1.12
N SER A 240 28.82 38.55 -0.02
CA SER A 240 28.12 37.49 0.70
C SER A 240 26.82 37.99 1.34
N LEU A 241 25.85 37.09 1.53
CA LEU A 241 24.60 37.43 2.22
C LEU A 241 24.84 37.85 3.68
N THR A 242 25.84 37.26 4.34
CA THR A 242 26.33 37.67 5.66
C THR A 242 26.78 39.12 5.65
N SER A 243 27.58 39.55 4.65
CA SER A 243 27.99 40.97 4.51
C SER A 243 26.79 41.89 4.27
N LEU A 244 25.82 41.46 3.45
CA LEU A 244 24.63 42.27 3.15
C LEU A 244 23.70 42.44 4.35
N THR A 245 23.69 41.50 5.29
CA THR A 245 22.81 41.53 6.47
C THR A 245 23.52 41.94 7.76
N SER A 246 24.86 41.96 7.77
CA SER A 246 25.69 42.18 8.96
C SER A 246 25.28 41.27 10.13
N ASP A 247 25.01 40.00 9.84
CA ASP A 247 24.57 39.00 10.81
C ASP A 247 25.46 37.75 10.75
N ASP A 248 26.33 37.61 11.76
CA ASP A 248 27.27 36.49 11.87
C ASP A 248 26.56 35.14 12.13
N ASN A 249 25.36 35.17 12.73
CA ASN A 249 24.58 33.97 13.04
C ASN A 249 23.55 33.63 11.97
N LEU A 250 23.56 34.35 10.84
CA LEU A 250 22.59 34.23 9.74
C LEU A 250 22.31 32.76 9.36
N TRP A 251 23.36 31.97 9.12
CA TRP A 251 23.22 30.60 8.64
C TRP A 251 22.69 29.64 9.72
N ALA A 252 23.00 29.88 10.99
CA ALA A 252 22.45 29.13 12.12
C ALA A 252 20.96 29.45 12.32
N CYS A 253 20.56 30.72 12.18
CA CYS A 253 19.17 31.15 12.21
C CYS A 253 18.36 30.55 11.04
N LEU A 254 18.95 30.53 9.83
CA LEU A 254 18.34 29.88 8.66
C LEU A 254 18.22 28.36 8.84
N HIS A 255 19.24 27.70 9.40
CA HIS A 255 19.17 26.27 9.74
C HIS A 255 17.98 26.00 10.66
N THR A 256 17.88 26.75 11.76
CA THR A 256 16.80 26.59 12.74
C THR A 256 15.44 26.81 12.09
N SER A 257 15.31 27.85 11.25
CA SER A 257 14.08 28.17 10.55
C SER A 257 13.68 27.10 9.53
N PHE A 258 14.63 26.56 8.76
CA PHE A 258 14.37 25.53 7.75
C PHE A 258 14.10 24.16 8.38
N ALA A 259 14.84 23.80 9.43
CA ALA A 259 14.59 22.58 10.21
C ALA A 259 13.20 22.62 10.84
N TRP A 260 12.83 23.75 11.47
CA TRP A 260 11.50 23.95 12.00
C TRP A 260 10.43 23.91 10.90
N LEU A 261 10.68 24.55 9.75
CA LEU A 261 9.74 24.53 8.61
C LEU A 261 9.47 23.09 8.16
N LEU A 262 10.51 22.26 8.05
CA LEU A 262 10.41 20.85 7.70
C LEU A 262 9.68 20.03 8.77
N LYS A 263 10.04 20.18 10.06
CA LYS A 263 9.35 19.51 11.20
C LYS A 263 7.87 19.86 11.23
N ALA A 264 7.54 21.16 11.26
CA ALA A 264 6.18 21.65 11.31
C ALA A 264 5.38 21.28 10.06
N CYS A 265 6.00 21.23 8.89
CA CYS A 265 5.33 20.78 7.67
C CYS A 265 5.02 19.29 7.69
N GLY A 266 5.89 18.47 8.29
CA GLY A 266 5.68 17.05 8.47
C GLY A 266 4.59 16.72 9.49
N SER A 267 4.41 17.54 10.53
CA SER A 267 3.42 17.28 11.59
C SER A 267 1.98 17.72 11.25
N ARG A 268 1.78 18.53 10.20
CA ARG A 268 0.45 19.08 9.86
C ARG A 268 -0.39 18.22 8.95
N LEU A 269 0.23 17.46 8.05
CA LEU A 269 -0.49 16.58 7.13
C LEU A 269 -0.17 15.14 7.51
N THR A 270 -1.16 14.47 8.07
CA THR A 270 -1.09 13.05 8.39
C THR A 270 -1.82 12.27 7.30
N GLU A 271 -1.20 11.17 6.85
CA GLU A 271 -1.89 10.19 6.01
C GLU A 271 -2.88 9.43 6.91
N LYS A 272 -4.16 9.44 6.54
CA LYS A 272 -5.17 8.59 7.18
C LYS A 272 -5.45 7.42 6.25
N LEU A 273 -5.13 6.21 6.70
CA LEU A 273 -5.62 5.00 6.05
C LEU A 273 -7.15 4.98 6.19
N LEU A 274 -7.86 5.14 5.07
CA LEU A 274 -9.29 4.95 5.01
C LEU A 274 -9.53 3.48 4.69
N GLU A 275 -10.07 2.74 5.65
CA GLU A 275 -10.53 1.38 5.40
C GLU A 275 -11.68 1.43 4.39
N GLY A 276 -11.59 0.60 3.36
CA GLY A 276 -12.68 0.43 2.40
C GLY A 276 -13.90 -0.21 3.05
N ALA A 277 -15.03 -0.21 2.35
CA ALA A 277 -16.19 -0.98 2.80
C ALA A 277 -15.80 -2.46 2.95
N PRO A 278 -16.34 -3.19 3.97
CA PRO A 278 -16.06 -4.60 4.15
C PRO A 278 -16.33 -5.40 2.89
N THR A 279 -15.46 -6.38 2.61
CA THR A 279 -15.70 -7.34 1.52
C THR A 279 -16.94 -8.18 1.81
N GLU A 280 -17.53 -8.77 0.77
CA GLU A 280 -18.69 -9.64 1.00
C GLU A 280 -18.34 -10.85 1.87
N ASP A 281 -17.13 -11.38 1.70
CA ASP A 281 -16.66 -12.49 2.52
C ASP A 281 -16.55 -12.11 4.00
N THR A 282 -16.07 -10.90 4.29
CA THR A 282 -16.05 -10.35 5.66
C THR A 282 -17.47 -10.26 6.22
N LEU A 283 -18.44 -9.75 5.45
CA LEU A 283 -19.83 -9.65 5.90
C LEU A 283 -20.43 -11.02 6.22
N VAL A 284 -20.25 -12.01 5.34
CA VAL A 284 -20.76 -13.37 5.55
C VAL A 284 -20.07 -14.05 6.74
N GLN A 285 -18.78 -13.80 6.96
CA GLN A 285 -18.08 -14.33 8.14
C GLN A 285 -18.59 -13.70 9.44
N MET A 286 -18.82 -12.39 9.45
CA MET A 286 -19.43 -11.70 10.60
C MET A 286 -20.83 -12.24 10.90
N GLU A 287 -21.65 -12.50 9.89
CA GLU A 287 -22.97 -13.14 10.07
C GLU A 287 -22.86 -14.54 10.69
N LYS A 288 -21.91 -15.35 10.22
CA LYS A 288 -21.68 -16.70 10.77
C LYS A 288 -21.20 -16.65 12.22
N LEU A 289 -20.36 -15.68 12.57
CA LEU A 289 -19.91 -15.49 13.95
C LEU A 289 -21.07 -15.04 14.84
N ALA A 290 -21.89 -14.08 14.38
CA ALA A 290 -23.06 -13.62 15.11
C ALA A 290 -24.11 -14.74 15.31
N ASP A 291 -24.40 -15.53 14.26
CA ASP A 291 -25.31 -16.68 14.35
C ASP A 291 -24.80 -17.71 15.40
N LEU A 292 -23.48 -17.92 15.53
CA LEU A 292 -22.89 -18.82 16.53
C LEU A 292 -22.91 -18.26 17.96
N GLU A 293 -22.75 -16.94 18.10
CA GLU A 293 -22.86 -16.24 19.40
C GLU A 293 -24.30 -16.31 19.92
N GLU A 294 -25.30 -16.05 19.07
CA GLU A 294 -26.72 -16.19 19.41
C GLU A 294 -27.10 -17.64 19.76
N GLU A 295 -26.56 -18.62 19.03
CA GLU A 295 -26.74 -20.04 19.37
C GLU A 295 -26.10 -20.36 20.73
N SER A 296 -24.94 -19.82 21.07
CA SER A 296 -24.29 -20.09 22.36
C SER A 296 -25.07 -19.49 23.54
N GLU A 297 -25.57 -18.26 23.39
CA GLU A 297 -26.37 -17.59 24.43
C GLU A 297 -27.73 -18.28 24.68
N SER A 298 -28.32 -18.92 23.66
CA SER A 298 -29.56 -19.68 23.81
C SER A 298 -29.40 -20.93 24.69
N TRP A 299 -28.21 -21.54 24.73
CA TRP A 299 -27.96 -22.74 25.53
C TRP A 299 -27.63 -22.37 26.98
N ASP A 300 -26.88 -21.28 27.20
CA ASP A 300 -26.59 -20.79 28.57
C ASP A 300 -27.86 -20.36 29.33
N ASN A 301 -28.89 -19.87 28.62
CA ASN A 301 -30.16 -19.50 29.25
C ASN A 301 -31.10 -20.69 29.55
N SER A 302 -30.88 -21.86 28.95
CA SER A 302 -31.73 -23.05 29.21
C SER A 302 -31.22 -23.91 30.37
N GLU A 303 -29.95 -23.79 30.76
CA GLU A 303 -29.42 -24.46 31.95
C GLU A 303 -29.78 -23.75 33.27
N ALA A 304 -30.24 -22.49 33.22
CA ALA A 304 -30.57 -21.72 34.42
C ALA A 304 -31.96 -21.99 35.03
N GLU A 305 -32.85 -22.76 34.38
CA GLU A 305 -34.22 -23.00 34.86
C GLU A 305 -34.50 -24.44 35.37
N GLU A 306 -33.54 -25.38 35.36
CA GLU A 306 -33.79 -26.77 35.81
C GLU A 306 -33.08 -27.22 37.10
N GLU A 307 -32.42 -26.34 37.86
CA GLU A 307 -31.91 -26.66 39.21
C GLU A 307 -32.96 -26.47 40.33
N GLU A 308 -34.10 -27.18 40.28
CA GLU A 308 -34.93 -27.31 41.49
C GLU A 308 -35.82 -28.57 41.49
N LYS A 309 -35.23 -29.76 41.71
CA LYS A 309 -35.85 -30.82 42.54
C LYS A 309 -34.95 -32.03 42.79
N ALA A 310 -34.62 -32.20 44.07
CA ALA A 310 -33.88 -33.31 44.66
C ALA A 310 -34.68 -34.64 44.71
N PRO A 311 -34.00 -35.80 44.87
CA PRO A 311 -34.48 -37.10 44.41
C PRO A 311 -34.97 -38.03 45.54
N VAL A 312 -35.85 -38.99 45.19
CA VAL A 312 -36.22 -40.11 46.07
C VAL A 312 -36.24 -41.42 45.28
N LEU A 313 -35.25 -42.27 45.57
CA LEU A 313 -35.17 -43.70 45.25
C LEU A 313 -36.10 -44.51 46.18
N PRO A 314 -36.68 -45.63 45.71
CA PRO A 314 -36.37 -46.88 46.41
C PRO A 314 -36.28 -48.15 45.54
N GLU A 315 -35.63 -49.13 46.17
CA GLU A 315 -35.23 -50.47 45.78
C GLU A 315 -36.38 -51.42 45.38
N SER A 316 -36.15 -52.30 44.40
CA SER A 316 -36.46 -53.74 44.54
C SER A 316 -35.92 -54.60 43.39
N THR A 317 -35.39 -55.73 43.84
CA THR A 317 -34.82 -56.91 43.21
C THR A 317 -35.76 -57.66 42.27
N GLU A 318 -35.23 -58.14 41.13
CA GLU A 318 -35.40 -59.50 40.54
C GLU A 318 -35.39 -59.51 39.00
N GLY A 319 -34.51 -60.35 38.42
CA GLY A 319 -34.87 -61.12 37.22
C GLY A 319 -34.39 -60.65 35.84
N ARG A 320 -33.28 -61.25 35.41
CA ARG A 320 -33.05 -61.83 34.06
C ARG A 320 -32.61 -60.91 32.91
N GLU A 321 -31.31 -61.09 32.58
CA GLU A 321 -30.68 -61.11 31.25
C GLU A 321 -31.47 -60.53 30.06
N LEU A 322 -31.16 -59.28 29.72
CA LEU A 322 -31.12 -58.80 28.35
C LEU A 322 -29.93 -57.85 28.23
N THR A 323 -28.87 -58.37 27.62
CA THR A 323 -27.71 -57.65 27.11
C THR A 323 -28.18 -56.56 26.13
N GLN A 324 -28.30 -55.32 26.59
CA GLN A 324 -28.29 -54.15 25.73
C GLN A 324 -27.17 -53.22 26.21
N GLY A 325 -26.16 -53.10 25.34
CA GLY A 325 -25.09 -52.12 25.43
C GLY A 325 -25.60 -50.69 25.28
N PRO A 326 -24.72 -49.70 25.51
CA PRO A 326 -25.08 -48.45 26.15
C PRO A 326 -25.94 -47.58 25.25
N ALA A 327 -26.97 -47.00 25.86
CA ALA A 327 -27.57 -45.77 25.40
C ALA A 327 -26.53 -44.66 25.52
N GLU A 328 -25.66 -44.54 24.53
CA GLU A 328 -24.90 -43.33 24.28
C GLU A 328 -25.84 -42.37 23.58
N SER A 329 -26.40 -41.45 24.37
CA SER A 329 -26.83 -40.14 23.94
C SER A 329 -25.63 -39.39 23.34
N SER A 330 -25.22 -39.77 22.12
CA SER A 330 -24.22 -39.04 21.36
C SER A 330 -24.92 -37.90 20.63
N SER A 331 -24.88 -36.76 21.31
CA SER A 331 -25.11 -35.41 20.87
C SER A 331 -24.85 -35.20 19.38
N LEU A 332 -25.81 -34.52 18.75
CA LEU A 332 -25.72 -33.95 17.41
C LEU A 332 -24.35 -33.31 17.19
N SER A 333 -23.59 -33.86 16.23
CA SER A 333 -22.28 -33.37 15.80
C SER A 333 -22.45 -32.01 15.12
N GLY A 334 -22.51 -30.95 15.94
CA GLY A 334 -22.32 -29.57 15.52
C GLY A 334 -20.96 -29.38 14.86
N CYS A 335 -20.90 -28.39 13.97
CA CYS A 335 -19.77 -27.99 13.14
C CYS A 335 -18.54 -27.62 14.00
N GLY A 336 -17.82 -28.62 14.49
CA GLY A 336 -16.60 -28.44 15.27
C GLY A 336 -15.46 -28.02 14.37
N SER A 337 -14.82 -26.91 14.72
CA SER A 337 -13.51 -26.49 14.20
C SER A 337 -12.49 -27.62 14.41
N TRP A 338 -12.29 -28.47 13.40
CA TRP A 338 -11.26 -29.50 13.45
C TRP A 338 -9.89 -28.88 13.18
N GLN A 339 -8.95 -29.06 14.11
CA GLN A 339 -7.54 -28.75 13.87
C GLN A 339 -6.90 -29.89 13.05
N PRO A 340 -6.26 -29.62 11.90
CA PRO A 340 -5.64 -30.65 11.09
C PRO A 340 -4.49 -31.32 11.88
N ARG A 341 -4.54 -32.65 11.96
CA ARG A 341 -3.51 -33.45 12.67
C ARG A 341 -2.17 -33.53 11.92
N LYS A 342 -2.13 -33.09 10.65
CA LYS A 342 -0.96 -33.11 9.74
C LYS A 342 -0.95 -31.88 8.83
N LEU A 343 0.23 -31.57 8.27
CA LEU A 343 0.41 -30.52 7.26
C LEU A 343 -0.54 -30.73 6.06
N PRO A 344 -1.08 -29.65 5.45
CA PRO A 344 -1.97 -29.76 4.31
C PRO A 344 -1.24 -30.36 3.10
N VAL A 345 -1.86 -31.36 2.46
CA VAL A 345 -1.25 -32.08 1.34
C VAL A 345 -1.22 -31.21 0.09
N PHE A 346 -2.35 -30.58 -0.27
CA PHE A 346 -2.37 -29.49 -1.24
C PHE A 346 -2.05 -28.15 -0.55
N LYS A 347 -1.12 -27.39 -1.14
CA LYS A 347 -0.59 -26.14 -0.54
C LYS A 347 -1.21 -24.87 -1.14
N SER A 348 -1.53 -24.88 -2.43
CA SER A 348 -2.10 -23.75 -3.17
C SER A 348 -2.78 -24.21 -4.44
N LEU A 349 -3.57 -23.34 -5.09
CA LEU A 349 -4.17 -23.65 -6.39
C LEU A 349 -3.12 -23.90 -7.47
N ARG A 350 -1.99 -23.18 -7.41
CA ARG A 350 -0.86 -23.39 -8.32
C ARG A 350 -0.27 -24.79 -8.14
N HIS A 351 -0.08 -25.22 -6.90
CA HIS A 351 0.39 -26.57 -6.59
C HIS A 351 -0.61 -27.64 -7.05
N MET A 352 -1.91 -27.46 -6.78
CA MET A 352 -2.95 -28.38 -7.26
C MET A 352 -2.98 -28.49 -8.79
N ARG A 353 -2.81 -27.38 -9.51
CA ARG A 353 -2.73 -27.38 -10.98
C ARG A 353 -1.51 -28.14 -11.50
N GLN A 354 -0.36 -28.05 -10.81
CA GLN A 354 0.85 -28.80 -11.17
C GLN A 354 0.64 -30.31 -11.00
N VAL A 355 -0.03 -30.72 -9.92
CA VAL A 355 -0.28 -32.13 -9.59
C VAL A 355 -1.34 -32.76 -10.50
N LEU A 356 -2.48 -32.09 -10.71
CA LEU A 356 -3.58 -32.63 -11.53
C LEU A 356 -3.32 -32.51 -13.04
N GLY A 357 -2.42 -31.62 -13.44
CA GLY A 357 -2.22 -31.21 -14.82
C GLY A 357 -3.26 -30.17 -15.28
N ALA A 358 -2.91 -29.41 -16.32
CA ALA A 358 -3.71 -28.29 -16.80
C ALA A 358 -5.14 -28.66 -17.24
N PRO A 359 -5.37 -29.71 -18.06
CA PRO A 359 -6.72 -30.04 -18.53
C PRO A 359 -7.66 -30.45 -17.39
N SER A 360 -7.19 -31.30 -16.49
CA SER A 360 -7.93 -31.79 -15.33
C SER A 360 -8.24 -30.66 -14.35
N PHE A 361 -7.26 -29.79 -14.08
CA PHE A 361 -7.46 -28.62 -13.23
C PHE A 361 -8.49 -27.66 -13.83
N ARG A 362 -8.41 -27.37 -15.13
CA ARG A 362 -9.38 -26.48 -15.81
C ARG A 362 -10.80 -27.00 -15.69
N MET A 363 -11.01 -28.30 -15.94
CA MET A 363 -12.31 -28.96 -15.78
C MET A 363 -12.81 -28.83 -14.34
N LEU A 364 -11.97 -29.17 -13.36
CA LEU A 364 -12.30 -29.08 -11.93
C LEU A 364 -12.65 -27.64 -11.52
N ALA A 365 -11.81 -26.67 -11.89
CA ALA A 365 -12.00 -25.27 -11.56
C ALA A 365 -13.26 -24.68 -12.21
N TRP A 366 -13.60 -25.09 -13.43
CA TRP A 366 -14.87 -24.72 -14.07
C TRP A 366 -16.04 -25.18 -13.21
N HIS A 367 -16.10 -26.46 -12.83
CA HIS A 367 -17.19 -26.99 -11.99
C HIS A 367 -17.30 -26.27 -10.64
N VAL A 368 -16.17 -25.97 -10.00
CA VAL A 368 -16.13 -25.17 -8.76
C VAL A 368 -16.78 -23.80 -8.98
N LEU A 369 -16.33 -23.05 -9.98
CA LEU A 369 -16.82 -21.69 -10.26
C LEU A 369 -18.30 -21.64 -10.63
N MET A 370 -18.81 -22.69 -11.29
CA MET A 370 -20.22 -22.82 -11.67
C MET A 370 -21.13 -23.25 -10.51
N GLY A 371 -20.57 -23.68 -9.37
CA GLY A 371 -21.34 -24.17 -8.23
C GLY A 371 -21.87 -25.58 -8.38
N ASN A 372 -21.30 -26.35 -9.31
CA ASN A 372 -21.58 -27.76 -9.50
C ASN A 372 -21.02 -28.57 -8.33
N GLN A 373 -21.48 -29.81 -8.19
CA GLN A 373 -21.01 -30.68 -7.11
C GLN A 373 -19.63 -31.26 -7.44
N VAL A 374 -18.65 -30.98 -6.59
CA VAL A 374 -17.30 -31.54 -6.62
C VAL A 374 -17.25 -32.70 -5.64
N ILE A 375 -17.16 -33.92 -6.18
CA ILE A 375 -17.11 -35.15 -5.40
C ILE A 375 -15.67 -35.67 -5.39
N TRP A 376 -15.08 -35.82 -4.21
CA TRP A 376 -13.71 -36.30 -4.05
C TRP A 376 -13.71 -37.66 -3.36
N LYS A 377 -13.37 -38.72 -4.10
CA LYS A 377 -13.31 -40.10 -3.60
C LYS A 377 -11.88 -40.47 -3.21
N SER A 378 -11.64 -40.65 -1.92
CA SER A 378 -10.31 -40.98 -1.39
C SER A 378 -10.40 -41.73 -0.07
N ARG A 379 -9.40 -42.58 0.21
CA ARG A 379 -9.19 -43.16 1.55
C ARG A 379 -8.52 -42.17 2.51
N ASP A 380 -7.77 -41.22 1.95
CA ASP A 380 -7.03 -40.20 2.70
C ASP A 380 -7.93 -38.98 2.92
N VAL A 381 -8.40 -38.82 4.16
CA VAL A 381 -9.29 -37.71 4.57
C VAL A 381 -8.54 -36.38 4.59
N ASP A 382 -7.27 -36.39 5.02
CA ASP A 382 -6.44 -35.18 5.08
C ASP A 382 -6.19 -34.61 3.66
N LEU A 383 -6.00 -35.51 2.69
CA LEU A 383 -5.91 -35.14 1.27
C LEU A 383 -7.18 -34.43 0.78
N VAL A 384 -8.36 -35.00 1.07
CA VAL A 384 -9.66 -34.44 0.66
C VAL A 384 -9.86 -33.06 1.27
N GLN A 385 -9.60 -32.91 2.57
CA GLN A 385 -9.74 -31.64 3.27
C GLN A 385 -8.80 -30.57 2.70
N SER A 386 -7.52 -30.90 2.49
CA SER A 386 -6.57 -29.94 1.89
C SER A 386 -6.96 -29.54 0.46
N ALA A 387 -7.58 -30.45 -0.30
CA ALA A 387 -8.08 -30.13 -1.63
C ALA A 387 -9.24 -29.13 -1.58
N PHE A 388 -10.20 -29.33 -0.69
CA PHE A 388 -11.32 -28.39 -0.51
C PHE A 388 -10.87 -27.04 0.05
N GLU A 389 -9.89 -27.02 0.94
CA GLU A 389 -9.29 -25.79 1.47
C GLU A 389 -8.66 -24.93 0.36
N VAL A 390 -8.00 -25.58 -0.60
CA VAL A 390 -7.43 -24.89 -1.76
C VAL A 390 -8.52 -24.47 -2.77
N LEU A 391 -9.46 -25.35 -3.10
CA LEU A 391 -10.48 -25.07 -4.12
C LEU A 391 -11.48 -23.98 -3.69
N ARG A 392 -11.86 -23.94 -2.40
CA ARG A 392 -12.82 -22.96 -1.90
C ARG A 392 -12.36 -21.52 -2.06
N THR A 393 -11.05 -21.29 -2.17
CA THR A 393 -10.47 -19.94 -2.39
C THR A 393 -10.93 -19.28 -3.69
N MET A 394 -11.35 -20.08 -4.68
CA MET A 394 -11.91 -19.59 -5.96
C MET A 394 -13.35 -19.07 -5.83
N LEU A 395 -14.02 -19.34 -4.71
CA LEU A 395 -15.43 -18.99 -4.50
C LEU A 395 -15.61 -17.93 -3.42
N PRO A 396 -16.68 -17.11 -3.51
CA PRO A 396 -17.18 -16.34 -2.37
C PRO A 396 -17.55 -17.29 -1.23
N VAL A 397 -17.22 -16.93 0.01
CA VAL A 397 -17.41 -17.82 1.17
C VAL A 397 -18.87 -18.18 1.42
N GLY A 398 -19.82 -17.33 1.00
CA GLY A 398 -21.25 -17.61 1.05
C GLY A 398 -21.72 -18.65 0.02
N CYS A 399 -20.92 -18.95 -1.00
CA CYS A 399 -21.20 -19.99 -2.00
C CYS A 399 -20.66 -21.37 -1.62
N VAL A 400 -19.90 -21.47 -0.53
CA VAL A 400 -19.18 -22.69 -0.13
C VAL A 400 -20.01 -23.49 0.86
N ARG A 401 -20.31 -24.76 0.51
CA ARG A 401 -20.98 -25.76 1.35
C ARG A 401 -20.19 -27.07 1.27
N ILE A 402 -19.44 -27.38 2.32
CA ILE A 402 -18.51 -28.52 2.36
C ILE A 402 -19.04 -29.59 3.31
N ILE A 403 -19.14 -30.82 2.82
CA ILE A 403 -19.15 -32.03 3.64
C ILE A 403 -17.78 -32.67 3.49
N PRO A 404 -16.90 -32.60 4.52
CA PRO A 404 -15.50 -32.97 4.38
C PRO A 404 -15.31 -34.46 4.10
N TYR A 405 -16.18 -35.31 4.69
CA TYR A 405 -16.19 -36.74 4.44
C TYR A 405 -17.55 -37.33 4.81
N SER A 406 -18.11 -38.19 3.96
CA SER A 406 -19.35 -38.92 4.20
C SER A 406 -19.22 -40.39 3.83
N SER A 407 -19.93 -41.24 4.56
CA SER A 407 -20.06 -42.68 4.29
C SER A 407 -21.14 -43.02 3.26
N GLN A 408 -21.92 -42.03 2.83
CA GLN A 408 -22.97 -42.17 1.84
C GLN A 408 -22.96 -40.97 0.88
N TYR A 409 -23.51 -41.15 -0.31
CA TYR A 409 -23.67 -40.02 -1.23
C TYR A 409 -24.65 -38.99 -0.66
N GLU A 410 -24.28 -37.72 -0.74
CA GLU A 410 -25.10 -36.59 -0.34
C GLU A 410 -25.44 -35.75 -1.57
N GLU A 411 -26.70 -35.31 -1.64
CA GLU A 411 -27.20 -34.58 -2.81
C GLU A 411 -26.61 -33.17 -2.94
N ALA A 412 -26.52 -32.67 -4.18
CA ALA A 412 -25.89 -31.38 -4.51
C ALA A 412 -26.51 -30.16 -3.80
N TYR A 413 -27.77 -30.24 -3.38
CA TYR A 413 -28.42 -29.16 -2.61
C TYR A 413 -27.88 -29.05 -1.17
N ARG A 414 -27.32 -30.13 -0.61
CA ARG A 414 -26.71 -30.14 0.73
C ARG A 414 -25.28 -29.59 0.69
N CYS A 415 -24.50 -29.95 -0.32
CA CYS A 415 -23.11 -29.52 -0.45
C CYS A 415 -22.65 -29.45 -1.91
N ASN A 416 -21.83 -28.45 -2.23
CA ASN A 416 -21.10 -28.39 -3.50
C ASN A 416 -19.70 -29.01 -3.41
N PHE A 417 -19.17 -29.26 -2.22
CA PHE A 417 -17.97 -30.09 -2.02
C PHE A 417 -18.32 -31.30 -1.16
N LEU A 418 -18.07 -32.49 -1.67
CA LEU A 418 -18.41 -33.75 -1.01
C LEU A 418 -17.22 -34.71 -1.01
N GLY A 419 -16.67 -34.98 0.17
CA GLY A 419 -15.67 -36.04 0.36
C GLY A 419 -16.35 -37.39 0.56
N LEU A 420 -15.91 -38.42 -0.14
CA LEU A 420 -16.45 -39.78 -0.02
C LEU A 420 -15.36 -40.83 0.17
N SER A 421 -15.73 -41.90 0.88
CA SER A 421 -14.96 -43.14 0.83
C SER A 421 -15.00 -43.77 -0.57
N PRO A 422 -13.92 -44.42 -1.03
CA PRO A 422 -13.88 -45.00 -2.39
C PRO A 422 -14.94 -46.09 -2.62
N HIS A 423 -15.45 -46.70 -1.55
CA HIS A 423 -16.44 -47.77 -1.60
C HIS A 423 -17.88 -47.26 -1.75
N VAL A 424 -18.11 -45.95 -1.58
CA VAL A 424 -19.45 -45.36 -1.71
C VAL A 424 -19.86 -45.38 -3.18
N GLN A 425 -21.04 -45.95 -3.44
CA GLN A 425 -21.64 -45.98 -4.76
C GLN A 425 -22.32 -44.65 -5.05
N ILE A 426 -21.91 -44.00 -6.14
CA ILE A 426 -22.54 -42.78 -6.63
C ILE A 426 -23.69 -43.17 -7.57
N PRO A 427 -24.88 -42.57 -7.43
CA PRO A 427 -26.00 -42.86 -8.32
C PRO A 427 -25.64 -42.69 -9.82
N PRO A 428 -26.06 -43.59 -10.73
CA PRO A 428 -25.68 -43.54 -12.14
C PRO A 428 -25.99 -42.22 -12.85
N HIS A 429 -27.11 -41.59 -12.50
CA HIS A 429 -27.51 -40.31 -13.09
C HIS A 429 -26.57 -39.15 -12.72
N VAL A 430 -25.88 -39.25 -11.57
CA VAL A 430 -24.86 -38.28 -11.13
C VAL A 430 -23.56 -38.52 -11.88
N LEU A 431 -23.17 -39.79 -12.08
CA LEU A 431 -21.99 -40.16 -12.87
C LEU A 431 -22.05 -39.61 -14.31
N SER A 432 -23.24 -39.57 -14.91
CA SER A 432 -23.48 -39.00 -16.23
C SER A 432 -23.84 -37.50 -16.23
N SER A 433 -23.90 -36.86 -15.07
CA SER A 433 -24.37 -35.47 -14.94
C SER A 433 -23.33 -34.47 -15.44
N GLU A 434 -23.79 -33.45 -16.17
CA GLU A 434 -22.97 -32.28 -16.50
C GLU A 434 -22.78 -31.30 -15.32
N PHE A 435 -23.52 -31.53 -14.23
CA PHE A 435 -23.51 -30.70 -13.01
C PHE A 435 -22.70 -31.31 -11.86
N ALA A 436 -21.87 -32.31 -12.15
CA ALA A 436 -20.98 -32.93 -11.18
C ALA A 436 -19.60 -33.21 -11.79
N VAL A 437 -18.57 -33.14 -10.96
CA VAL A 437 -17.21 -33.60 -11.27
C VAL A 437 -16.74 -34.53 -10.17
N ILE A 438 -16.08 -35.61 -10.57
CA ILE A 438 -15.64 -36.67 -9.69
C ILE A 438 -14.13 -36.78 -9.80
N VAL A 439 -13.46 -36.65 -8.67
CA VAL A 439 -12.02 -36.84 -8.52
C VAL A 439 -11.81 -38.15 -7.76
N GLU A 440 -11.37 -39.19 -8.47
CA GLU A 440 -11.03 -40.47 -7.85
C GLU A 440 -9.53 -40.55 -7.59
N VAL A 441 -9.16 -40.85 -6.35
CA VAL A 441 -7.76 -41.00 -5.93
C VAL A 441 -7.42 -42.47 -5.81
N HIS A 442 -6.49 -42.92 -6.66
CA HIS A 442 -5.94 -44.27 -6.66
C HIS A 442 -4.52 -44.27 -6.10
N ALA A 443 -4.06 -45.42 -5.59
CA ALA A 443 -2.65 -45.59 -5.25
C ALA A 443 -1.84 -45.80 -6.53
N ALA A 444 -0.80 -45.01 -6.75
CA ALA A 444 0.05 -45.11 -7.93
C ALA A 444 0.75 -46.48 -7.99
N ALA A 445 0.53 -47.23 -9.07
CA ALA A 445 1.03 -48.60 -9.22
C ALA A 445 2.56 -48.69 -9.42
N ARG A 446 3.21 -47.61 -9.85
CA ARG A 446 4.66 -47.53 -10.06
C ARG A 446 5.16 -46.13 -9.75
N SER A 447 6.19 -46.02 -8.91
CA SER A 447 6.98 -44.79 -8.77
C SER A 447 7.71 -44.55 -10.10
N THR A 448 7.07 -43.85 -11.03
CA THR A 448 7.72 -43.36 -12.24
C THR A 448 8.55 -42.15 -11.88
N LEU A 449 9.86 -42.30 -12.05
CA LEU A 449 10.88 -41.25 -11.98
C LEU A 449 10.48 -40.05 -12.85
N HIS A 450 9.74 -39.08 -12.30
CA HIS A 450 9.55 -37.78 -12.93
C HIS A 450 10.63 -36.80 -12.46
N PRO A 451 11.11 -35.90 -13.34
CA PRO A 451 12.33 -35.15 -13.09
C PRO A 451 12.10 -34.05 -12.04
N VAL A 452 12.97 -34.11 -11.04
CA VAL A 452 13.35 -33.10 -10.04
C VAL A 452 12.80 -31.70 -10.33
N GLY A 453 11.78 -31.32 -9.55
CA GLY A 453 11.35 -29.94 -9.36
C GLY A 453 10.62 -29.84 -8.03
N CYS A 454 11.29 -29.27 -7.01
CA CYS A 454 10.90 -29.14 -5.60
C CYS A 454 10.88 -30.45 -4.77
N GLU A 455 11.73 -30.49 -3.73
CA GLU A 455 11.87 -31.60 -2.77
C GLU A 455 10.58 -31.92 -1.98
N ASP A 456 9.60 -31.01 -2.01
CA ASP A 456 8.33 -31.06 -1.28
C ASP A 456 7.23 -31.94 -1.90
N ASP A 457 7.36 -32.36 -3.16
CA ASP A 457 6.24 -33.00 -3.90
C ASP A 457 6.13 -34.53 -3.68
N GLN A 458 7.01 -35.10 -2.84
CA GLN A 458 7.09 -36.54 -2.60
C GLN A 458 5.82 -37.13 -1.94
N SER A 459 5.04 -36.31 -1.21
CA SER A 459 3.83 -36.79 -0.53
C SER A 459 2.69 -37.14 -1.48
N LEU A 460 2.63 -36.49 -2.65
CA LEU A 460 1.55 -36.66 -3.63
C LEU A 460 1.90 -37.66 -4.74
N SER A 461 3.19 -37.98 -4.94
CA SER A 461 3.63 -38.91 -6.00
C SER A 461 3.11 -40.34 -5.85
N LYS A 462 2.59 -40.71 -4.67
CA LYS A 462 1.95 -42.00 -4.40
C LYS A 462 0.48 -42.07 -4.84
N TYR A 463 -0.09 -40.97 -5.31
CA TYR A 463 -1.48 -40.88 -5.73
C TYR A 463 -1.59 -40.69 -7.24
N GLU A 464 -2.59 -41.34 -7.84
CA GLU A 464 -3.04 -41.09 -9.21
C GLU A 464 -4.44 -40.49 -9.15
N PHE A 465 -4.63 -39.34 -9.81
CA PHE A 465 -5.89 -38.60 -9.80
C PHE A 465 -6.61 -38.79 -11.14
N VAL A 466 -7.83 -39.33 -11.09
CA VAL A 466 -8.71 -39.45 -12.25
C VAL A 466 -9.86 -38.47 -12.10
N VAL A 467 -9.89 -37.44 -12.96
CA VAL A 467 -10.95 -36.43 -12.96
C VAL A 467 -11.95 -36.77 -14.07
N THR A 468 -13.19 -37.05 -13.68
CA THR A 468 -14.27 -37.45 -14.59
C THR A 468 -15.47 -36.51 -14.45
N SER A 469 -16.07 -36.13 -15.57
CA SER A 469 -17.26 -35.27 -15.62
C SER A 469 -18.15 -35.70 -16.78
N GLY A 470 -19.47 -35.70 -16.58
CA GLY A 470 -20.43 -35.97 -17.66
C GLY A 470 -20.60 -34.80 -18.64
N SER A 471 -20.03 -33.63 -18.33
CA SER A 471 -20.10 -32.46 -19.19
C SER A 471 -19.32 -32.66 -20.50
N PRO A 472 -19.93 -32.41 -21.68
CA PRO A 472 -19.24 -32.40 -22.97
C PRO A 472 -18.41 -31.12 -23.16
N VAL A 473 -18.19 -30.32 -22.11
CA VAL A 473 -17.29 -29.17 -22.10
C VAL A 473 -15.89 -29.68 -22.40
N ALA A 474 -15.60 -29.78 -23.69
CA ALA A 474 -14.28 -29.97 -24.24
C ALA A 474 -13.36 -28.95 -23.56
N ALA A 475 -12.13 -29.38 -23.27
CA ALA A 475 -11.05 -28.51 -22.82
C ALA A 475 -10.90 -27.22 -23.69
N ASP A 476 -11.51 -27.21 -24.87
CA ASP A 476 -11.51 -26.17 -25.90
C ASP A 476 -12.55 -25.04 -25.76
N ARG A 477 -13.55 -25.12 -24.86
CA ARG A 477 -14.41 -23.95 -24.63
C ARG A 477 -13.65 -22.85 -23.89
N VAL A 478 -13.84 -21.61 -24.35
CA VAL A 478 -13.53 -20.40 -23.60
C VAL A 478 -14.48 -20.39 -22.39
N GLY A 479 -14.07 -21.01 -21.27
CA GLY A 479 -14.83 -20.99 -20.03
C GLY A 479 -15.03 -19.56 -19.51
N PRO A 480 -15.66 -19.38 -18.34
CA PRO A 480 -15.98 -18.05 -17.84
C PRO A 480 -14.73 -17.19 -17.74
N THR A 481 -14.87 -15.90 -18.00
CA THR A 481 -13.71 -14.98 -18.12
C THR A 481 -12.85 -14.97 -16.85
N ILE A 482 -13.45 -15.19 -15.67
CA ILE A 482 -12.70 -15.34 -14.41
C ILE A 482 -11.76 -16.55 -14.43
N LEU A 483 -12.18 -17.70 -14.98
CA LEU A 483 -11.36 -18.90 -15.05
C LEU A 483 -10.11 -18.67 -15.90
N ASN A 484 -10.28 -18.01 -17.06
CA ASN A 484 -9.15 -17.68 -17.94
C ASN A 484 -8.16 -16.73 -17.24
N LYS A 485 -8.65 -15.76 -16.46
CA LYS A 485 -7.80 -14.87 -15.66
C LYS A 485 -7.09 -15.61 -14.51
N ILE A 486 -7.78 -16.54 -13.83
CA ILE A 486 -7.19 -17.38 -12.78
C ILE A 486 -6.05 -18.21 -13.37
N GLU A 487 -6.28 -18.91 -14.48
CA GLU A 487 -5.22 -19.72 -15.12
C GLU A 487 -4.04 -18.88 -15.59
N ALA A 488 -4.27 -17.69 -16.14
CA ALA A 488 -3.20 -16.76 -16.51
C ALA A 488 -2.35 -16.36 -15.29
N ALA A 489 -2.97 -16.09 -14.13
CA ALA A 489 -2.24 -15.81 -12.89
C ALA A 489 -1.47 -17.03 -12.37
N LEU A 490 -2.08 -18.22 -12.40
CA LEU A 490 -1.46 -19.47 -11.95
C LEU A 490 -0.26 -19.89 -12.80
N THR A 491 -0.30 -19.61 -14.12
CA THR A 491 0.77 -19.95 -15.07
C THR A 491 1.92 -18.95 -15.12
N ASN A 492 1.70 -17.72 -14.66
CA ASN A 492 2.73 -16.68 -14.67
C ASN A 492 3.79 -16.95 -13.58
N GLN A 493 4.94 -17.49 -14.00
CA GLN A 493 6.07 -17.81 -13.12
C GLN A 493 6.74 -16.58 -12.50
N ASN A 494 6.48 -15.37 -13.03
CA ASN A 494 7.01 -14.14 -12.45
C ASN A 494 6.23 -13.66 -11.21
N LEU A 495 5.08 -14.26 -10.93
CA LEU A 495 4.28 -13.94 -9.75
C LEU A 495 4.61 -14.92 -8.62
N SER A 496 4.93 -14.40 -7.42
CA SER A 496 5.04 -15.22 -6.21
C SER A 496 3.69 -15.82 -5.82
N VAL A 497 3.68 -16.78 -4.89
CA VAL A 497 2.44 -17.41 -4.39
C VAL A 497 1.55 -16.36 -3.73
N ASP A 498 2.11 -15.48 -2.89
CA ASP A 498 1.33 -14.43 -2.22
C ASP A 498 0.71 -13.44 -3.21
N VAL A 499 1.42 -13.10 -4.29
CA VAL A 499 0.89 -12.23 -5.35
C VAL A 499 -0.24 -12.92 -6.12
N VAL A 500 -0.13 -14.23 -6.37
CA VAL A 500 -1.22 -15.00 -6.97
C VAL A 500 -2.44 -15.01 -6.06
N ASP A 501 -2.26 -15.25 -4.76
CA ASP A 501 -3.36 -15.26 -3.80
C ASP A 501 -4.07 -13.90 -3.78
N GLN A 502 -3.31 -12.81 -3.80
CA GLN A 502 -3.87 -11.47 -3.94
C GLN A 502 -4.59 -11.25 -5.28
N CYS A 503 -4.06 -11.78 -6.39
CA CYS A 503 -4.76 -11.74 -7.68
C CYS A 503 -6.12 -12.46 -7.60
N LEU A 504 -6.19 -13.62 -6.94
CA LEU A 504 -7.44 -14.37 -6.78
C LEU A 504 -8.47 -13.59 -5.97
N VAL A 505 -8.04 -12.94 -4.88
CA VAL A 505 -8.90 -12.04 -4.09
C VAL A 505 -9.42 -10.90 -4.96
N CYS A 506 -8.56 -10.22 -5.71
CA CYS A 506 -8.97 -9.12 -6.60
C CYS A 506 -9.97 -9.59 -7.68
N LEU A 507 -9.75 -10.77 -8.27
CA LEU A 507 -10.66 -11.34 -9.26
C LEU A 507 -12.01 -11.67 -8.63
N LYS A 508 -12.03 -12.28 -7.44
CA LYS A 508 -13.26 -12.56 -6.72
C LYS A 508 -14.04 -11.28 -6.41
N GLU A 509 -13.37 -10.23 -5.94
CA GLU A 509 -14.00 -8.93 -5.66
C GLU A 509 -14.53 -8.24 -6.93
N GLU A 510 -13.79 -8.29 -8.05
CA GLU A 510 -14.27 -7.79 -9.35
C GLU A 510 -15.62 -8.43 -9.71
N TRP A 511 -15.72 -9.75 -9.57
CA TRP A 511 -16.93 -10.50 -9.91
C TRP A 511 -18.04 -10.35 -8.89
N MET A 512 -17.72 -10.28 -7.60
CA MET A 512 -18.71 -9.97 -6.56
C MET A 512 -19.31 -8.57 -6.74
N ASN A 513 -18.55 -7.59 -7.22
CA ASN A 513 -19.11 -6.30 -7.59
C ASN A 513 -20.12 -6.41 -8.75
N LYS A 514 -19.84 -7.25 -9.76
CA LYS A 514 -20.81 -7.53 -10.83
C LYS A 514 -22.08 -8.20 -10.29
N VAL A 515 -21.92 -9.15 -9.38
CA VAL A 515 -23.03 -9.85 -8.68
C VAL A 515 -23.89 -8.85 -7.90
N LYS A 516 -23.26 -7.95 -7.15
CA LYS A 516 -23.93 -6.89 -6.37
C LYS A 516 -24.77 -5.97 -7.25
N VAL A 517 -24.21 -5.51 -8.38
CA VAL A 517 -24.91 -4.68 -9.36
C VAL A 517 -26.07 -5.46 -10.00
N LEU A 518 -25.82 -6.69 -10.45
CA LEU A 518 -26.85 -7.53 -11.08
C LEU A 518 -28.00 -7.85 -10.11
N PHE A 519 -27.69 -8.14 -8.84
CA PHE A 519 -28.69 -8.39 -7.80
C PHE A 519 -29.58 -7.16 -7.58
N LYS A 520 -28.98 -5.97 -7.40
CA LYS A 520 -29.75 -4.73 -7.27
C LYS A 520 -30.64 -4.50 -8.49
N PHE A 521 -30.09 -4.62 -9.69
CA PHE A 521 -30.80 -4.35 -10.94
C PHE A 521 -31.99 -5.30 -11.19
N THR A 522 -31.82 -6.59 -10.86
CA THR A 522 -32.80 -7.64 -11.19
C THR A 522 -33.77 -7.95 -10.04
N LYS A 523 -33.31 -7.89 -8.78
CA LYS A 523 -34.12 -8.26 -7.60
C LYS A 523 -34.71 -7.07 -6.87
N VAL A 524 -34.07 -5.90 -6.93
CA VAL A 524 -34.54 -4.70 -6.22
C VAL A 524 -35.30 -3.80 -7.20
N ASP A 525 -34.65 -3.38 -8.28
CA ASP A 525 -35.27 -2.48 -9.27
C ASP A 525 -36.26 -3.21 -10.21
N SER A 526 -36.22 -4.55 -10.26
CA SER A 526 -37.11 -5.40 -11.07
C SER A 526 -37.18 -4.99 -12.55
N ARG A 527 -36.03 -4.66 -13.14
CA ARG A 527 -35.91 -4.18 -14.53
C ARG A 527 -36.22 -5.28 -15.56
N PRO A 528 -36.63 -4.91 -16.78
CA PRO A 528 -36.95 -5.88 -17.83
C PRO A 528 -35.71 -6.67 -18.29
N LYS A 529 -35.95 -7.80 -18.98
CA LYS A 529 -34.89 -8.72 -19.42
C LYS A 529 -33.96 -8.08 -20.45
N GLU A 530 -34.49 -7.24 -21.33
CA GLU A 530 -33.73 -6.53 -22.36
C GLU A 530 -32.69 -5.60 -21.73
N ASP A 531 -33.08 -4.88 -20.69
CA ASP A 531 -32.18 -3.97 -19.97
C ASP A 531 -31.16 -4.75 -19.13
N THR A 532 -31.55 -5.92 -18.61
CA THR A 532 -30.61 -6.83 -17.93
C THR A 532 -29.54 -7.33 -18.91
N GLN A 533 -29.90 -7.64 -20.15
CA GLN A 533 -28.93 -8.05 -21.17
C GLN A 533 -27.97 -6.91 -21.54
N LYS A 534 -28.48 -5.68 -21.66
CA LYS A 534 -27.63 -4.49 -21.87
C LYS A 534 -26.66 -4.30 -20.71
N LEU A 535 -27.12 -4.43 -19.46
CA LEU A 535 -26.27 -4.35 -18.28
C LEU A 535 -25.16 -5.41 -18.32
N LEU A 536 -25.49 -6.66 -18.62
CA LEU A 536 -24.50 -7.74 -18.73
C LEU A 536 -23.45 -7.47 -19.82
N SER A 537 -23.86 -6.87 -20.93
CA SER A 537 -22.92 -6.41 -21.97
C SER A 537 -21.96 -5.33 -21.44
N ILE A 538 -22.49 -4.33 -20.72
CA ILE A 538 -21.68 -3.26 -20.10
C ILE A 538 -20.71 -3.82 -19.05
N LEU A 539 -21.13 -4.82 -18.28
CA LEU A 539 -20.29 -5.50 -17.29
C LEU A 539 -19.27 -6.47 -17.92
N GLY A 540 -19.28 -6.67 -19.24
CA GLY A 540 -18.44 -7.64 -19.93
C GLY A 540 -18.72 -9.09 -19.49
N ALA A 541 -19.98 -9.40 -19.21
CA ALA A 541 -20.44 -10.69 -18.67
C ALA A 541 -21.68 -11.20 -19.42
N SER A 542 -21.83 -10.84 -20.71
CA SER A 542 -22.95 -11.23 -21.56
C SER A 542 -22.91 -12.69 -22.04
N GLU A 543 -21.74 -13.34 -21.99
CA GLU A 543 -21.56 -14.74 -22.36
C GLU A 543 -22.31 -15.67 -21.40
N GLU A 544 -22.80 -16.79 -21.92
CA GLU A 544 -23.69 -17.71 -21.19
C GLU A 544 -23.08 -18.22 -19.87
N ASP A 545 -21.82 -18.66 -19.89
CA ASP A 545 -21.12 -19.17 -18.71
C ASP A 545 -20.94 -18.07 -17.66
N ASN A 546 -20.63 -16.84 -18.08
CA ASN A 546 -20.51 -15.70 -17.18
C ASN A 546 -21.86 -15.38 -16.51
N VAL A 547 -22.97 -15.43 -17.25
CA VAL A 547 -24.31 -15.22 -16.70
C VAL A 547 -24.70 -16.31 -15.70
N LYS A 548 -24.42 -17.58 -16.01
CA LYS A 548 -24.65 -18.72 -15.11
C LYS A 548 -23.83 -18.58 -13.83
N LEU A 549 -22.54 -18.24 -13.95
CA LEU A 549 -21.65 -17.98 -12.82
C LEU A 549 -22.20 -16.87 -11.93
N LEU A 550 -22.56 -15.71 -12.49
CA LEU A 550 -23.12 -14.59 -11.72
C LEU A 550 -24.40 -15.00 -10.98
N LYS A 551 -25.25 -15.83 -11.60
CA LYS A 551 -26.47 -16.35 -10.95
C LYS A 551 -26.18 -17.26 -9.77
N PHE A 552 -25.18 -18.14 -9.89
CA PHE A 552 -24.74 -18.96 -8.77
C PHE A 552 -24.15 -18.09 -7.66
N TRP A 553 -23.28 -17.14 -8.00
CA TRP A 553 -22.60 -16.28 -7.01
C TRP A 553 -23.57 -15.35 -6.26
N MET A 554 -24.69 -14.95 -6.88
CA MET A 554 -25.78 -14.24 -6.18
C MET A 554 -26.32 -15.01 -4.96
N THR A 555 -26.21 -16.34 -4.93
CA THR A 555 -26.65 -17.13 -3.78
C THR A 555 -25.79 -16.89 -2.54
N GLY A 556 -24.50 -16.56 -2.73
CA GLY A 556 -23.55 -16.32 -1.65
C GLY A 556 -23.50 -14.91 -1.09
N LEU A 557 -24.37 -14.00 -1.55
CA LEU A 557 -24.55 -12.69 -0.92
C LEU A 557 -25.10 -12.84 0.50
N SER A 558 -24.56 -12.06 1.43
CA SER A 558 -24.93 -12.00 2.86
C SER A 558 -26.40 -11.61 3.07
N LYS A 559 -26.97 -12.05 4.21
CA LYS A 559 -28.36 -11.72 4.60
C LYS A 559 -28.52 -10.21 4.78
N THR A 560 -27.54 -9.59 5.44
CA THR A 560 -27.43 -8.16 5.76
C THR A 560 -27.39 -7.33 4.50
N TYR A 561 -26.57 -7.69 3.51
CA TYR A 561 -26.51 -6.97 2.24
C TYR A 561 -27.84 -7.02 1.49
N LYS A 562 -28.46 -8.21 1.41
CA LYS A 562 -29.79 -8.39 0.78
C LYS A 562 -30.85 -7.54 1.48
N SER A 563 -30.90 -7.58 2.81
CA SER A 563 -31.85 -6.82 3.63
C SER A 563 -31.65 -5.32 3.48
N HIS A 564 -30.40 -4.84 3.53
CA HIS A 564 -30.06 -3.43 3.34
C HIS A 564 -30.56 -2.92 1.98
N LEU A 565 -30.21 -3.60 0.88
CA LEU A 565 -30.67 -3.17 -0.45
C LEU A 565 -32.19 -3.15 -0.61
N MET A 566 -32.87 -4.14 -0.03
CA MET A 566 -34.34 -4.22 -0.09
C MET A 566 -35.02 -3.13 0.75
N SER A 567 -34.38 -2.66 1.83
CA SER A 567 -34.91 -1.57 2.67
C SER A 567 -34.60 -0.18 2.11
N THR A 568 -33.41 0.07 1.55
CA THR A 568 -33.02 1.40 1.05
C THR A 568 -33.86 1.88 -0.14
N VAL A 569 -34.42 0.96 -0.95
CA VAL A 569 -35.29 1.34 -2.08
C VAL A 569 -36.75 1.49 -1.66
N ARG A 570 -37.14 0.90 -0.53
CA ARG A 570 -38.50 1.04 0.03
C ARG A 570 -38.69 2.32 0.86
N SER A 571 -37.63 3.07 1.17
CA SER A 571 -37.77 4.40 1.77
C SER A 571 -38.33 5.39 0.74
N PRO A 572 -39.54 5.94 0.93
CA PRO A 572 -40.19 6.81 -0.04
C PRO A 572 -39.62 8.22 0.07
N THR A 573 -38.47 8.45 -0.55
CA THR A 573 -38.06 9.80 -0.98
C THR A 573 -38.14 9.95 -2.50
N ALA A 574 -38.63 8.93 -3.22
CA ALA A 574 -38.88 8.99 -4.66
C ALA A 574 -40.33 9.37 -5.02
N SER A 575 -41.13 9.86 -4.07
CA SER A 575 -42.38 10.58 -4.36
C SER A 575 -42.13 12.09 -4.44
N GLU A 576 -41.06 12.51 -5.14
CA GLU A 576 -41.10 13.82 -5.79
C GLU A 576 -41.77 13.61 -7.14
N SER A 577 -43.01 14.09 -7.19
CA SER A 577 -43.91 14.09 -8.32
C SER A 577 -43.21 14.54 -9.59
N ARG A 578 -43.09 13.62 -10.56
CA ARG A 578 -43.09 13.98 -11.97
C ARG A 578 -44.45 14.60 -12.30
N ASN A 579 -44.51 15.93 -12.28
CA ASN A 579 -45.48 16.72 -13.04
C ASN A 579 -44.69 17.71 -13.89
#